data_AF-A0A7X7LJW5-F1
#
_entry.id   AF-A0A7X7LJW5-F1
#
_cell.length_a   1.000
_cell.length_b   1.000
_cell.length_c   1.000
_cell.angle_alpha   90.00
_cell.angle_beta   90.00
_cell.angle_gamma   90.00
#
_symmetry.space_group_name_H-M   'P 1'
#
loop_
_entity.id
_entity.type
_entity.pdbx_description
1 polymer ?
#
loop_
_entity_poly.entity_id
_entity_poly.type
_entity_poly.pdbx_seq_one_letter_code
_entity_poly.pdbx_strand_id
1 'polypeptide(L)'
;MKHIKYILPLLAVIVFACEPEMEEFKPEAGQADFSRYVAVGNSITAGYADGALYRQGQLFSYPNLIAEQLKQVGGGTFKQPLMYDDLGMRNYMILNVAVPVDEKLVLAYNIDC
;
A
#
# COMPACT_ATOMS: atom_id res chain seq x y z
N MET A 1 11.41 -50.40 -28.27
CA MET A 1 10.15 -49.67 -28.60
C MET A 1 9.19 -49.48 -27.41
N LYS A 2 9.50 -49.89 -26.17
CA LYS A 2 8.60 -49.70 -25.01
C LYS A 2 8.70 -48.30 -24.35
N HIS A 3 9.86 -47.65 -24.43
CA HIS A 3 10.09 -46.33 -23.79
C HIS A 3 9.49 -45.15 -24.57
N ILE A 4 9.27 -45.30 -25.89
CA ILE A 4 8.74 -44.22 -26.74
C ILE A 4 7.30 -43.82 -26.37
N LYS A 5 6.54 -44.75 -25.76
CA LYS A 5 5.18 -44.50 -25.28
C LYS A 5 5.13 -43.60 -24.03
N TYR A 6 6.22 -43.53 -23.27
CA TYR A 6 6.32 -42.71 -22.06
C TYR A 6 7.01 -41.37 -22.31
N ILE A 7 7.84 -41.29 -23.37
CA ILE A 7 8.54 -40.06 -23.76
C ILE A 7 7.58 -39.05 -24.41
N LEU A 8 6.63 -39.51 -25.24
CA LEU A 8 5.66 -38.64 -25.91
C LEU A 8 4.74 -37.85 -24.94
N PRO A 9 4.12 -38.46 -23.92
CA PRO A 9 3.29 -37.74 -22.97
C PRO A 9 4.11 -36.83 -22.04
N LEU A 10 5.34 -37.23 -21.68
CA LEU A 10 6.23 -36.39 -20.86
C LEU A 10 6.64 -35.11 -21.59
N LEU A 11 6.94 -35.19 -22.89
CA LEU A 11 7.25 -34.03 -23.72
C LEU A 11 6.02 -33.11 -23.87
N ALA A 12 4.82 -33.67 -24.00
CA ALA A 12 3.60 -32.88 -24.07
C ALA A 12 3.36 -32.04 -22.81
N VAL A 13 3.61 -32.60 -21.61
CA VAL A 13 3.48 -31.87 -20.34
C VAL A 13 4.43 -30.67 -20.25
N ILE A 14 5.64 -30.78 -20.83
CA ILE A 14 6.63 -29.70 -20.82
C ILE A 14 6.23 -28.55 -21.77
N VAL A 15 5.56 -28.84 -22.88
CA VAL A 15 5.17 -27.83 -23.89
C VAL A 15 3.91 -27.05 -23.47
N PHE A 16 3.06 -27.61 -22.60
CA PHE A 16 1.87 -26.93 -22.08
C PHE A 16 2.12 -26.09 -20.81
N ALA A 17 3.34 -26.03 -20.29
CA ALA A 17 3.70 -25.29 -19.07
C ALA A 17 3.92 -23.77 -19.30
N CYS A 18 3.27 -23.18 -20.31
CA CYS A 18 3.36 -21.74 -20.56
C CYS A 18 2.72 -20.97 -19.41
N GLU A 19 3.53 -20.28 -18.62
CA GLU A 19 3.06 -19.29 -17.64
C GLU A 19 2.65 -18.04 -18.42
N PRO A 20 1.45 -17.47 -18.17
CA PRO A 20 1.08 -16.23 -18.83
C PRO A 20 2.03 -15.12 -18.39
N GLU A 21 2.85 -14.60 -19.32
CA GLU A 21 3.61 -13.37 -19.09
C GLU A 21 2.60 -12.23 -18.94
N MET A 22 2.44 -11.72 -17.72
CA MET A 22 1.64 -10.53 -17.48
C MET A 22 2.49 -9.31 -17.82
N GLU A 23 1.99 -8.45 -18.70
CA GLU A 23 2.61 -7.15 -18.94
C GLU A 23 2.63 -6.36 -17.62
N GLU A 24 3.81 -5.90 -17.22
CA GLU A 24 3.97 -5.08 -16.01
C GLU A 24 3.22 -3.77 -16.19
N PHE A 25 2.28 -3.48 -15.29
CA PHE A 25 1.51 -2.25 -15.35
C PHE A 25 2.43 -1.04 -15.11
N LYS A 26 2.59 -0.21 -16.13
CA LYS A 26 3.30 1.05 -16.05
C LYS A 26 2.31 2.22 -16.01
N PRO A 27 2.33 3.06 -14.96
CA PRO A 27 1.46 4.23 -14.90
C PRO A 27 1.79 5.24 -15.99
N GLU A 28 0.78 5.72 -16.70
CA GLU A 28 0.91 6.76 -17.72
C GLU A 28 -0.17 7.83 -17.53
N ALA A 29 0.20 9.11 -17.76
CA ALA A 29 -0.73 10.23 -17.61
C ALA A 29 -1.77 10.32 -18.75
N GLY A 30 -1.46 9.74 -19.91
CA GLY A 30 -2.22 9.94 -21.14
C GLY A 30 -2.32 11.44 -21.48
N GLN A 31 -3.55 11.95 -21.53
CA GLN A 31 -3.86 13.36 -21.82
C GLN A 31 -4.20 14.19 -20.57
N ALA A 32 -4.19 13.58 -19.38
CA ALA A 32 -4.57 14.26 -18.14
C ALA A 32 -3.39 15.05 -17.53
N ASP A 33 -3.69 16.19 -16.91
CA ASP A 33 -2.74 16.98 -16.13
C ASP A 33 -2.97 16.77 -14.62
N PHE A 34 -2.02 16.09 -13.98
CA PHE A 34 -2.06 15.80 -12.54
C PHE A 34 -1.28 16.81 -11.69
N SER A 35 -0.90 17.96 -12.25
CA SER A 35 -0.15 19.01 -11.55
C SER A 35 -0.83 19.49 -10.25
N ARG A 36 -2.15 19.31 -10.12
CA ARG A 36 -2.91 19.66 -8.92
C ARG A 36 -3.84 18.53 -8.47
N TYR A 37 -3.67 18.13 -7.23
CA TYR A 37 -4.54 17.20 -6.53
C TYR A 37 -4.97 17.79 -5.18
N VAL A 38 -6.28 17.88 -4.95
CA VAL A 38 -6.87 18.41 -3.72
C VAL A 38 -7.89 17.40 -3.22
N ALA A 39 -7.72 16.96 -1.98
CA ALA A 39 -8.69 16.09 -1.30
C ALA A 39 -9.37 16.87 -0.18
N VAL A 40 -10.70 16.91 -0.21
CA VAL A 40 -11.53 17.55 0.82
C VAL A 40 -12.39 16.46 1.46
N GLY A 41 -12.44 16.46 2.79
CA GLY A 41 -13.27 15.51 3.51
C GLY A 41 -13.10 15.61 5.02
N ASN A 42 -13.29 14.47 5.69
CA ASN A 42 -13.39 14.38 7.15
C ASN A 42 -12.32 13.43 7.71
N SER A 43 -12.65 12.76 8.81
CA SER A 43 -11.79 11.79 9.50
C SER A 43 -11.19 10.72 8.58
N ILE A 44 -11.96 10.18 7.63
CA ILE A 44 -11.48 9.12 6.71
C ILE A 44 -10.43 9.68 5.76
N THR A 45 -10.67 10.88 5.24
CA THR A 45 -9.73 11.62 4.38
C THR A 45 -8.46 11.99 5.12
N ALA A 46 -8.58 12.32 6.42
CA ALA A 46 -7.44 12.66 7.26
C ALA A 46 -6.61 11.45 7.69
N GLY A 47 -7.08 10.20 7.52
CA GLY A 47 -6.39 9.01 8.04
C GLY A 47 -6.61 8.76 9.54
N TYR A 48 -7.77 9.16 10.05
CA TYR A 48 -8.21 8.77 11.40
C TYR A 48 -8.54 7.27 11.44
N ALA A 49 -7.86 6.53 12.30
CA ALA A 49 -8.01 5.09 12.47
C ALA A 49 -7.91 4.72 13.95
N ASP A 50 -8.45 3.57 14.35
CA ASP A 50 -8.30 3.03 15.72
C ASP A 50 -8.74 4.00 16.84
N GLY A 51 -9.67 4.90 16.50
CA GLY A 51 -10.17 5.92 17.42
C GLY A 51 -9.18 7.05 17.69
N ALA A 52 -8.17 7.29 16.86
CA ALA A 52 -7.24 8.40 16.99
C ALA A 52 -6.75 8.95 15.63
N LEU A 53 -6.23 10.18 15.64
CA LEU A 53 -5.43 10.72 14.54
C LEU A 53 -3.96 10.63 14.94
N TYR A 54 -3.15 9.91 14.17
CA TYR A 54 -1.73 9.64 14.43
C TYR A 54 -0.94 9.54 13.12
N ARG A 55 0.37 9.77 13.16
CA ARG A 55 1.18 10.04 11.95
C ARG A 55 1.10 8.93 10.90
N GLN A 56 1.25 7.67 11.30
CA GLN A 56 1.18 6.55 10.37
C GLN A 56 -0.20 6.43 9.71
N GLY A 57 -1.30 6.54 10.45
CA GLY A 57 -2.66 6.52 9.87
C GLY A 57 -2.83 7.58 8.78
N GLN A 58 -2.23 8.75 8.96
CA GLN A 58 -2.24 9.84 7.96
C GLN A 58 -1.37 9.52 6.73
N LEU A 59 -0.24 8.83 6.90
CA LEU A 59 0.59 8.36 5.78
C LEU A 59 -0.12 7.28 4.94
N PHE A 60 -1.01 6.50 5.55
CA PHE A 60 -1.85 5.52 4.86
C PHE A 60 -3.27 6.04 4.55
N SER A 61 -3.50 7.36 4.67
CA SER A 61 -4.77 7.96 4.26
C SER A 61 -4.94 7.82 2.74
N TYR A 62 -6.17 7.55 2.28
CA TYR A 62 -6.43 7.36 0.85
C TYR A 62 -5.97 8.54 -0.02
N PRO A 63 -6.03 9.83 0.41
CA PRO A 63 -5.48 10.91 -0.40
C PRO A 63 -3.97 10.85 -0.55
N ASN A 64 -3.25 10.49 0.50
CA ASN A 64 -1.80 10.35 0.43
C ASN A 64 -1.42 9.20 -0.50
N LEU A 65 -2.11 8.06 -0.39
CA LEU A 65 -1.89 6.90 -1.25
C LEU A 65 -2.17 7.22 -2.72
N ILE A 66 -3.28 7.89 -3.03
CA ILE A 66 -3.58 8.34 -4.39
C ILE A 66 -2.49 9.29 -4.88
N ALA A 67 -2.05 10.24 -4.07
CA ALA A 67 -1.05 11.20 -4.49
C ALA A 67 0.32 10.55 -4.78
N GLU A 68 0.72 9.51 -4.04
CA GLU A 68 1.92 8.74 -4.35
C GLU A 68 1.81 8.01 -5.71
N GLN A 69 0.60 7.59 -6.11
CA GLN A 69 0.39 7.07 -7.47
C GLN A 69 0.44 8.18 -8.52
N LEU A 70 -0.23 9.31 -8.26
CA LEU A 70 -0.26 10.45 -9.18
C LEU A 70 1.14 11.05 -9.42
N LYS A 71 2.01 11.00 -8.41
CA LYS A 71 3.41 11.44 -8.51
C LYS A 71 4.18 10.71 -9.61
N GLN A 72 3.83 9.45 -9.91
CA GLN A 72 4.46 8.66 -10.97
C GLN A 72 4.11 9.18 -12.38
N VAL A 73 3.01 9.92 -12.51
CA VAL A 73 2.47 10.42 -13.78
C VAL A 73 2.46 11.96 -13.86
N GLY A 74 3.36 12.63 -13.13
CA GLY A 74 3.52 14.10 -13.17
C GLY A 74 2.80 14.86 -12.05
N GLY A 75 2.24 14.16 -11.06
CA GLY A 75 1.70 14.75 -9.85
C GLY A 75 2.76 15.36 -8.93
N GLY A 76 2.39 16.41 -8.20
CA GLY A 76 3.25 17.06 -7.22
C GLY A 76 3.29 16.37 -5.86
N THR A 77 4.10 16.90 -4.94
CA THR A 77 4.12 16.44 -3.54
C THR A 77 2.80 16.78 -2.84
N PHE A 78 2.16 15.77 -2.26
CA PHE A 78 0.97 15.97 -1.43
C PHE A 78 1.33 16.63 -0.12
N LYS A 79 0.59 17.67 0.26
CA LYS A 79 0.79 18.40 1.50
C LYS A 79 -0.41 18.14 2.41
N GLN A 80 -0.16 17.40 3.49
CA GLN A 80 -1.13 17.18 4.56
C GLN A 80 -0.49 17.48 5.92
N PRO A 81 -1.26 17.99 6.90
CA PRO A 81 -0.76 18.17 8.25
C PRO A 81 -0.55 16.80 8.90
N LEU A 82 0.67 16.53 9.35
CA LEU A 82 1.00 15.31 10.06
C LEU A 82 1.09 15.56 11.57
N MET A 83 0.64 14.58 12.34
CA MET A 83 0.95 14.46 13.76
C MET A 83 2.46 14.30 13.94
N TYR A 84 2.98 14.77 15.07
CA TYR A 84 4.40 14.68 15.41
C TYR A 84 4.86 13.22 15.53
N ASP A 85 4.00 12.36 16.08
CA ASP A 85 4.27 10.96 16.36
C ASP A 85 3.03 10.07 16.12
N ASP A 86 3.19 8.78 16.43
CA ASP A 86 2.14 7.76 16.34
C ASP A 86 1.29 7.65 17.63
N LEU A 87 1.54 8.45 18.67
CA LEU A 87 0.74 8.45 19.92
C LEU A 87 -0.62 9.11 19.71
N GLY A 88 -0.68 9.99 18.70
CA GLY A 88 -1.88 10.69 18.30
C GLY A 88 -2.38 11.73 19.29
N MET A 89 -3.49 12.39 18.99
CA MET A 89 -4.06 13.43 19.88
C MET A 89 -4.77 12.88 21.11
N ARG A 90 -5.03 11.57 21.16
CA ARG A 90 -5.55 10.94 22.36
C ARG A 90 -4.38 10.69 23.29
N ASN A 91 -4.22 11.61 24.24
CA ASN A 91 -3.57 11.31 25.50
C ASN A 91 -4.27 10.09 26.10
N TYR A 92 -3.80 8.88 25.78
CA TYR A 92 -3.95 7.78 26.72
C TYR A 92 -3.32 8.32 28.00
N MET A 93 -4.17 8.58 29.00
CA MET A 93 -3.71 8.82 30.36
C MET A 93 -3.10 7.50 30.79
N ILE A 94 -1.84 7.27 30.40
CA ILE A 94 -1.08 6.12 30.84
C ILE A 94 -0.87 6.37 32.32
N LEU A 95 -1.51 5.51 33.10
CA LEU A 95 -1.62 5.53 34.55
C LEU A 95 -0.24 5.55 35.22
N ASN A 96 0.49 6.67 35.22
CA ASN A 96 1.82 6.84 35.84
C ASN A 96 2.81 5.68 35.61
N VAL A 97 2.70 4.95 34.51
CA VAL A 97 3.73 4.00 34.09
C VAL A 97 4.42 4.64 32.91
N ALA A 98 5.70 4.95 33.07
CA ALA A 98 6.60 5.18 31.96
C ALA A 98 6.78 3.84 31.23
N VAL A 99 5.75 3.43 30.47
CA VAL A 99 5.92 2.39 29.47
C VAL A 99 6.58 3.10 28.30
N PRO A 100 7.80 2.73 27.89
CA PRO A 100 8.25 3.06 26.55
C PRO A 100 7.26 2.38 25.60
N VAL A 101 6.23 3.11 25.16
CA VAL A 101 5.24 2.61 24.19
C VAL A 101 5.92 2.56 22.83
N ASP A 102 6.79 1.58 22.65
CA ASP A 102 7.16 1.04 21.35
C ASP A 102 6.15 -0.07 20.94
N GLU A 103 4.92 0.01 21.46
CA GLU A 103 3.83 -0.91 21.14
C GLU A 103 3.07 -0.41 19.91
N LYS A 104 3.79 -0.26 18.81
CA LYS A 104 3.14 -0.41 17.51
C LYS A 104 2.89 -1.90 17.30
N LEU A 105 1.81 -2.41 17.89
CA LEU A 105 1.16 -3.61 17.37
C LEU A 105 0.47 -3.23 16.06
N VAL A 106 1.26 -2.81 15.07
CA VAL A 106 0.81 -2.85 13.69
C VAL A 106 0.63 -4.32 13.41
N LEU A 107 -0.59 -4.74 13.05
CA LEU A 107 -0.74 -5.94 12.24
C LEU A 107 0.12 -5.70 11.01
N ALA A 108 1.37 -6.15 11.06
CA ALA A 108 2.21 -6.20 9.89
C ALA A 108 1.37 -6.95 8.88
N TYR A 109 0.89 -6.25 7.87
CA TYR A 109 0.47 -6.89 6.65
C TYR A 109 1.77 -7.48 6.11
N ASN A 110 2.08 -8.70 6.52
CA ASN A 110 2.77 -9.59 5.63
C ASN A 110 1.90 -9.57 4.38
N ILE A 111 2.44 -8.96 3.33
CA ILE A 111 2.00 -9.31 1.99
C ILE A 111 2.43 -10.76 1.87
N ASP A 112 1.54 -11.65 2.30
CA ASP A 112 1.59 -13.03 1.87
C ASP A 112 1.31 -12.95 0.36
N CYS A 113 2.39 -12.90 -0.41
CA CYS A 113 2.35 -13.36 -1.79
C CYS A 113 2.11 -14.86 -1.78
#